data_AF-A0A063BMT5-F1
#
_entry.id   AF-A0A063BMT5-F1
#
_cell.length_a   1.000
_cell.length_b   1.000
_cell.length_c   1.000
_cell.angle_alpha   90.00
_cell.angle_beta   90.00
_cell.angle_gamma   90.00
#
_symmetry.space_group_name_H-M   'P 1'
#
loop_
_entity.id
_entity.type
_entity.pdbx_description
1 polymer ?
#
loop_
_entity_poly.entity_id
_entity_poly.type
_entity_poly.pdbx_seq_one_letter_code
_entity_poly.pdbx_strand_id
1 'polypeptide(L)'
;MKVIARKGLRVPMETGLRRYVTDATGVEVPNTVYYRRRVSDGDLIDDADKIAKQEAEAKASADTTEKPATDTAASQATGAASGLEPVVNGAGDKKTANGA
;
A
#
# COMPACT_ATOMS: atom_id res chain seq x y z
N MET A 1 -21.06 -4.90 4.59
CA MET A 1 -21.64 -4.66 3.25
C MET A 1 -20.83 -5.46 2.27
N LYS A 2 -21.45 -6.39 1.54
CA LYS A 2 -20.75 -7.21 0.57
C LYS A 2 -20.60 -6.43 -0.73
N VAL A 3 -19.38 -6.37 -1.29
CA VAL A 3 -19.08 -5.67 -2.54
C VAL A 3 -18.12 -6.48 -3.41
N ILE A 4 -18.23 -6.32 -4.74
CA ILE A 4 -17.29 -6.85 -5.72
C ILE A 4 -16.78 -5.70 -6.60
N ALA A 5 -15.55 -5.78 -7.11
CA ALA A 5 -15.05 -4.76 -8.02
C ALA A 5 -15.56 -5.00 -9.43
N ARG A 6 -15.72 -3.94 -10.22
CA ARG A 6 -16.02 -4.03 -11.65
C ARG A 6 -15.03 -4.97 -12.35
N LYS A 7 -15.51 -5.74 -13.32
CA LYS A 7 -14.69 -6.62 -14.16
C LYS A 7 -13.42 -5.94 -14.67
N GLY A 8 -12.27 -6.57 -14.43
CA GLY A 8 -10.95 -6.06 -14.84
C GLY A 8 -10.42 -4.88 -14.01
N LEU A 9 -11.07 -4.52 -12.91
CA LEU A 9 -10.67 -3.41 -12.04
C LEU A 9 -10.28 -3.89 -10.65
N ARG A 10 -9.31 -3.22 -10.04
CA ARG A 10 -8.82 -3.52 -8.69
C ARG A 10 -8.94 -2.28 -7.82
N VAL A 11 -9.81 -2.35 -6.82
CA VAL A 11 -10.10 -1.22 -5.93
C VAL A 11 -9.33 -1.42 -4.62
N PRO A 12 -8.45 -0.48 -4.21
CA PRO A 12 -7.76 -0.57 -2.93
C PRO A 12 -8.74 -0.62 -1.76
N MET A 13 -8.40 -1.35 -0.70
CA MET A 13 -9.17 -1.33 0.54
C MET A 13 -8.73 -0.16 1.42
N GLU A 14 -9.68 0.39 2.19
CA GLU A 14 -9.41 1.48 3.15
C GLU A 14 -8.45 1.04 4.26
N THR A 15 -8.53 -0.23 4.69
CA THR A 15 -7.77 -0.77 5.82
C THR A 15 -6.35 -1.23 5.47
N GLY A 16 -5.92 -1.14 4.21
CA GLY A 16 -4.56 -1.54 3.85
C GLY A 16 -4.16 -1.31 2.39
N LEU A 17 -3.01 -0.65 2.21
CA LEU A 17 -2.42 -0.27 0.91
C LEU A 17 -2.10 -1.45 -0.04
N ARG A 18 -2.04 -2.68 0.48
CA ARG A 18 -1.76 -3.90 -0.31
C ARG A 18 -2.97 -4.82 -0.45
N ARG A 19 -4.15 -4.40 0.01
CA ARG A 19 -5.38 -5.18 -0.04
C ARG A 19 -6.30 -4.56 -1.09
N TYR A 20 -6.84 -5.41 -1.96
CA TYR A 20 -7.69 -4.98 -3.07
C TYR A 20 -8.97 -5.80 -3.10
N VAL A 21 -10.08 -5.14 -3.39
CA VAL A 21 -11.30 -5.79 -3.87
C VAL A 21 -11.13 -5.97 -5.38
N THR A 22 -11.35 -7.19 -5.86
CA THR A 22 -11.26 -7.55 -7.29
C THR A 22 -12.61 -8.10 -7.75
N ASP A 23 -12.72 -8.37 -9.05
CA ASP A 23 -13.88 -9.01 -9.69
C ASP A 23 -13.92 -10.53 -9.47
N ALA A 24 -12.96 -11.09 -8.74
CA ALA A 24 -12.86 -12.52 -8.50
C ALA A 24 -13.80 -13.03 -7.39
N THR A 25 -13.99 -12.25 -6.34
CA THR A 25 -14.77 -12.68 -5.16
C THR A 25 -15.36 -11.46 -4.48
N GLY A 26 -16.64 -11.54 -4.11
CA GLY A 26 -17.33 -10.53 -3.33
C GLY A 26 -16.82 -10.53 -1.89
N VAL A 27 -16.35 -9.38 -1.43
CA VAL A 27 -15.74 -9.20 -0.11
C VAL A 27 -16.68 -8.44 0.82
N GLU A 28 -16.78 -8.89 2.07
CA GLU A 28 -17.46 -8.17 3.15
C GLU A 28 -16.59 -6.99 3.61
N VAL A 29 -17.07 -5.77 3.44
CA VAL A 29 -16.38 -4.54 3.86
C VAL A 29 -17.21 -3.70 4.84
N PRO A 30 -16.57 -2.84 5.65
CA PRO A 30 -17.25 -1.86 6.47
C PRO A 30 -18.09 -0.89 5.61
N ASN A 31 -19.27 -0.49 6.08
CA ASN A 31 -20.09 0.51 5.40
C ASN A 31 -19.58 1.93 5.70
N THR A 32 -18.39 2.25 5.19
CA THR A 32 -17.77 3.58 5.33
C THR A 32 -18.06 4.44 4.10
N VAL A 33 -17.78 5.74 4.22
CA VAL A 33 -17.94 6.71 3.12
C VAL A 33 -17.10 6.32 1.89
N TYR A 34 -15.92 5.75 2.10
CA TYR A 34 -15.02 5.30 1.03
C TYR A 34 -15.70 4.30 0.11
N TYR A 35 -16.26 3.22 0.66
CA TYR A 35 -16.89 2.15 -0.12
C TYR A 35 -18.18 2.62 -0.78
N ARG A 36 -18.99 3.44 -0.08
CA ARG A 36 -20.21 4.03 -0.66
C ARG A 36 -19.91 4.91 -1.88
N ARG A 37 -18.83 5.69 -1.82
CA ARG A 37 -18.38 6.51 -2.95
C ARG A 37 -17.95 5.63 -4.12
N ARG A 38 -17.16 4.59 -3.87
CA ARG A 38 -16.75 3.63 -4.91
C ARG A 38 -17.93 2.89 -5.55
N VAL A 39 -18.98 2.59 -4.78
CA VAL A 39 -20.23 2.05 -5.33
C VAL A 39 -20.94 3.08 -6.21
N SER A 40 -21.01 4.34 -5.77
CA SER A 40 -21.64 5.44 -6.53
C SER A 40 -20.90 5.77 -7.84
N ASP A 41 -19.57 5.68 -7.83
CA ASP A 41 -18.71 5.83 -9.01
C ASP A 41 -18.80 4.61 -9.95
N GLY A 42 -19.41 3.51 -9.49
CA GLY A 42 -19.55 2.24 -10.21
C GLY A 42 -18.26 1.42 -10.28
N ASP A 43 -17.26 1.75 -9.45
CA ASP A 43 -16.04 0.96 -9.24
C ASP A 43 -16.35 -0.35 -8.50
N LEU A 44 -17.23 -0.26 -7.50
CA LEU A 44 -17.72 -1.38 -6.70
C LEU A 44 -19.20 -1.63 -6.97
N ILE A 45 -19.62 -2.87 -6.79
CA ILE A 45 -21.00 -3.33 -6.95
C ILE A 45 -21.39 -4.04 -5.66
N ASP A 46 -22.49 -3.62 -5.07
CA ASP A 46 -23.04 -4.11 -3.81
C ASP A 46 -24.30 -4.98 -3.95
N ASP A 47 -24.77 -5.10 -5.19
CA ASP A 47 -25.94 -5.87 -5.56
C ASP A 47 -25.63 -7.38 -5.57
N ALA A 48 -26.40 -8.15 -4.80
CA ALA A 48 -26.14 -9.58 -4.59
C ALA A 48 -26.20 -10.39 -5.90
N ASP A 49 -27.15 -10.09 -6.79
CA ASP A 49 -27.32 -10.77 -8.08
C ASP A 49 -26.13 -10.46 -9.00
N LYS A 50 -25.67 -9.21 -9.02
CA LYS A 50 -24.50 -8.80 -9.80
C LYS A 50 -23.19 -9.36 -9.24
N ILE A 51 -23.06 -9.45 -7.93
CA ILE A 51 -21.90 -10.08 -7.27
C ILE A 51 -21.80 -11.55 -7.72
N ALA A 52 -22.90 -12.30 -7.64
CA ALA A 52 -22.91 -13.71 -8.05
C ALA A 52 -22.57 -13.88 -9.54
N LYS A 53 -23.08 -13.01 -10.40
CA LYS A 53 -22.77 -13.03 -11.84
C LYS A 53 -21.28 -12.76 -12.10
N GLN A 54 -20.69 -11.76 -11.46
CA GLN A 54 -19.28 -11.43 -11.67
C GLN A 54 -18.34 -12.49 -11.10
N GLU A 55 -18.65 -13.07 -9.94
CA GLU A 55 -17.88 -14.19 -9.40
C GLU A 55 -17.87 -15.40 -10.36
N ALA A 56 -18.99 -15.66 -11.04
CA ALA A 56 -19.07 -16.73 -12.04
C ALA A 56 -18.22 -16.41 -13.29
N GLU A 57 -18.25 -15.16 -13.76
CA GLU A 57 -17.47 -14.72 -14.93
C GLU A 57 -15.96 -14.71 -14.66
N ALA A 58 -15.52 -14.39 -13.44
CA ALA A 58 -14.10 -14.39 -13.09
C ALA A 58 -13.52 -15.80 -12.94
N LYS A 59 -14.30 -16.78 -12.46
CA LYS A 59 -13.88 -18.18 -12.37
C LYS A 59 -13.62 -18.82 -13.74
N ALA A 60 -14.24 -18.31 -14.80
CA ALA A 60 -13.97 -18.77 -16.17
C ALA A 60 -12.63 -18.24 -16.74
N SER A 61 -12.00 -17.24 -16.09
CA SER A 61 -10.80 -16.57 -16.61
C SER A 61 -9.53 -16.84 -15.79
N ALA A 62 -9.58 -17.72 -14.78
CA ALA A 62 -8.48 -17.98 -13.83
C ALA A 62 -7.59 -19.20 -14.18
N ASP A 63 -7.80 -19.87 -15.32
CA ASP A 63 -6.91 -20.93 -15.81
C ASP A 63 -5.81 -20.34 -16.73
N THR A 64 -4.84 -19.65 -16.14
CA THR A 64 -3.45 -19.59 -16.62
C THR A 64 -2.58 -19.14 -15.45
N THR A 65 -1.79 -20.08 -14.97
CA THR A 65 -0.73 -20.00 -13.95
C THR A 65 0.22 -18.80 -14.14
N GLU A 66 0.39 -17.98 -13.09
CA GLU A 66 1.74 -17.65 -12.59
C GLU A 66 1.71 -17.23 -11.11
N LYS A 67 2.27 -18.10 -10.25
CA LYS A 67 2.84 -17.79 -8.94
C LYS A 67 4.36 -17.75 -9.20
N PRO A 68 5.14 -16.71 -8.81
CA PRO A 68 5.54 -16.53 -7.41
C PRO A 68 5.76 -15.03 -7.06
N ALA A 69 6.18 -14.55 -5.89
CA ALA A 69 6.85 -15.15 -4.75
C ALA A 69 6.55 -14.34 -3.48
N THR A 70 6.56 -15.04 -2.35
CA THR A 70 6.92 -14.47 -1.05
C THR A 70 8.43 -14.22 -1.03
N ASP A 71 8.86 -13.02 -0.63
CA ASP A 71 10.16 -12.74 0.01
C ASP A 71 9.89 -11.59 1.00
N THR A 72 9.73 -11.88 2.30
CA THR A 72 10.78 -11.99 3.33
C THR A 72 11.71 -10.78 3.38
N ALA A 73 11.54 -10.00 4.46
CA ALA A 73 12.52 -9.23 5.22
C ALA A 73 13.58 -8.31 4.56
N ALA A 74 13.89 -7.26 5.33
CA ALA A 74 14.99 -6.30 5.19
C ALA A 74 14.71 -5.15 4.21
N SER A 75 15.05 -3.89 4.48
CA SER A 75 15.73 -3.30 5.63
C SER A 75 15.34 -1.83 5.67
N GLN A 76 15.24 -1.31 6.89
CA GLN A 76 15.40 0.11 7.15
C GLN A 76 16.72 0.57 6.50
N ALA A 77 16.65 1.63 5.71
CA ALA A 77 17.79 2.43 5.32
C ALA A 77 17.37 3.90 5.47
N THR A 78 17.46 4.37 6.72
CA THR A 78 17.62 5.78 7.05
C THR A 78 18.83 6.31 6.28
N GLY A 79 18.57 7.24 5.36
CA GLY A 79 19.60 8.08 4.80
C GLY A 79 20.12 9.09 5.83
N ALA A 80 21.32 9.59 5.52
CA ALA A 80 22.02 10.73 6.12
C ALA A 80 22.77 10.46 7.45
N ALA A 81 24.03 10.06 7.32
CA ALA A 81 25.14 10.91 7.75
C ALA A 81 26.46 10.37 7.17
N SER A 82 26.95 11.07 6.14
CA SER A 82 28.31 10.92 5.64
C SER A 82 29.33 11.24 6.72
N GLY A 83 30.45 10.51 6.68
CA GLY A 83 31.76 11.15 6.77
C GLY A 83 32.35 11.26 8.16
N LEU A 84 32.85 10.14 8.67
CA LEU A 84 33.95 10.14 9.62
C LEU A 84 35.23 10.53 8.86
N GLU A 85 35.76 11.73 9.08
CA GLU A 85 37.18 12.02 8.85
C GLU A 85 37.84 12.26 10.22
N PRO A 86 38.82 11.42 10.63
CA PRO A 86 39.65 11.69 11.78
C PRO A 86 40.94 12.40 11.32
N VAL A 87 41.23 13.57 11.87
CA VAL A 87 42.61 14.04 11.97
C VAL A 87 42.82 14.79 13.29
N VAL A 88 43.54 14.11 14.17
CA VAL A 88 44.24 14.71 15.30
C VAL A 88 45.37 15.59 14.76
N ASN A 89 45.53 16.82 15.27
CA ASN A 89 46.84 17.41 15.55
C ASN A 89 46.74 18.82 16.16
N GLY A 90 47.42 18.99 17.29
CA GLY A 90 48.37 20.09 17.44
C GLY A 90 47.88 21.38 18.10
N ALA A 91 48.17 21.48 19.40
CA ALA A 91 48.88 22.59 20.05
C ALA A 91 48.60 24.04 19.59
N GLY A 92 48.14 24.89 20.51
CA GLY A 92 48.07 26.33 20.29
C GLY A 92 47.64 27.15 21.50
N ASP A 93 48.63 27.52 22.28
CA ASP A 93 48.68 28.50 23.39
C ASP A 93 47.91 29.83 23.16
N LYS A 94 47.55 30.49 24.27
CA LYS A 94 47.32 31.96 24.50
C LYS A 94 45.93 32.53 24.13
N LYS A 95 45.16 32.99 25.14
CA LYS A 95 45.17 34.34 25.77
C LYS A 95 44.80 35.45 24.80
N THR A 96 43.73 36.21 25.13
CA THR A 96 43.48 37.69 25.04
C THR A 96 41.94 37.87 25.02
N ALA A 97 41.24 38.30 26.09
CA ALA A 97 41.01 39.67 26.61
C ALA A 97 40.16 40.62 25.71
N ASN A 98 39.20 41.31 26.36
CA ASN A 98 38.36 42.46 25.95
C ASN A 98 37.25 42.17 24.91
N GLY A 99 36.06 42.78 24.94
CA GLY A 99 35.38 43.88 25.68
C GLY A 99 33.96 43.93 25.07
N ALA A 100 32.90 44.52 25.62
CA ALA A 100 32.70 45.64 26.54
C ALA A 100 31.41 45.42 27.34
#